data_AF-A0A7W0YA77-F1
#
_entry.id   AF-A0A7W0YA77-F1
#
_cell.length_a   1.000
_cell.length_b   1.000
_cell.length_c   1.000
_cell.angle_alpha   90.00
_cell.angle_beta   90.00
_cell.angle_gamma   90.00
#
_symmetry.space_group_name_H-M   'P 1'
#
loop_
_entity.id
_entity.type
_entity.pdbx_description
1 polymer ?
#
loop_
_entity_poly.entity_id
_entity_poly.type
_entity_poly.pdbx_seq_one_letter_code
_entity_poly.pdbx_strand_id
1 'polypeptide(L)'
;MKTLAATLLAVATLAGSTAHADSPAELLERLGKELQWAWTKDHDTGDWLVSNTWHKGLEPAPCTVTLGELRAARVPATATIVVDQDGRDLRKGSHPLSTVRPACDAIEKAGMIVKFEEWVIEAAQNSSTSSIQVFERCLESYETILKRGVKPTDKVAARKLYIGNNEVLWSGTVEELSTKHCANALKNAKAQLAKREAPFRAVLKNDKLQMALRFNAAAEYALPGGDTSMDPKKLAAATVWFDAVSAPSNEPQNCANNGAPRTIVHRYTFDAAHTLVKTTSKEYCGTPPKGAYR
;
A
#
# COMPACT_ATOMS: atom_id res chain seq x y z
N MET A 1 67.98 28.57 4.76
CA MET A 1 66.62 28.70 5.32
C MET A 1 65.87 27.42 5.01
N LYS A 2 65.75 26.52 5.99
CA LYS A 2 64.98 25.26 5.88
C LYS A 2 63.92 25.29 6.97
N THR A 3 62.66 25.40 6.55
CA THR A 3 61.49 25.44 7.44
C THR A 3 61.12 24.01 7.81
N LEU A 4 61.21 23.66 9.10
CA LEU A 4 60.72 22.41 9.67
C LEU A 4 59.20 22.52 9.86
N ALA A 5 58.43 21.68 9.17
CA ALA A 5 57.01 21.51 9.42
C ALA A 5 56.82 20.44 10.51
N ALA A 6 56.30 20.84 11.66
CA ALA A 6 55.89 19.94 12.73
C ALA A 6 54.44 19.48 12.45
N THR A 7 54.27 18.19 12.17
CA THR A 7 52.96 17.56 12.02
C THR A 7 52.41 17.23 13.41
N LEU A 8 51.39 17.97 13.85
CA LEU A 8 50.58 17.60 15.01
C LEU A 8 49.67 16.41 14.63
N LEU A 9 49.87 15.26 15.28
CA LEU A 9 48.88 14.18 15.30
C LEU A 9 47.75 14.58 16.25
N ALA A 10 46.58 14.88 15.70
CA ALA A 10 45.34 14.96 16.48
C ALA A 10 44.81 13.53 16.71
N VAL A 11 44.91 13.05 17.95
CA VAL A 11 44.19 11.84 18.39
C VAL A 11 42.74 12.24 18.58
N ALA A 12 41.90 11.95 17.58
CA ALA A 12 40.45 12.04 17.72
C ALA A 12 39.96 10.88 18.59
N THR A 13 39.69 11.16 19.86
CA THR A 13 38.89 10.29 20.72
C THR A 13 37.45 10.28 20.20
N LEU A 14 37.13 9.30 19.36
CA LEU A 14 35.75 8.90 19.08
C LEU A 14 35.14 8.40 20.40
N ALA A 15 34.43 9.29 21.09
CA ALA A 15 33.47 8.90 22.11
C ALA A 15 32.32 8.16 21.40
N GLY A 16 32.53 6.88 21.14
CA GLY A 16 31.45 5.99 20.76
C GLY A 16 30.47 5.95 21.94
N SER A 17 29.25 6.39 21.71
CA SER A 17 28.15 6.15 22.63
C SER A 17 28.04 4.63 22.80
N THR A 18 28.52 4.10 23.91
CA THR A 18 28.25 2.73 24.31
C THR A 18 26.77 2.67 24.68
N ALA A 19 25.92 2.42 23.68
CA ALA A 19 24.59 1.87 23.94
C ALA A 19 24.81 0.70 24.89
N HIS A 20 24.31 0.83 26.12
CA HIS A 20 24.41 -0.25 27.08
C HIS A 20 23.62 -1.41 26.49
N ALA A 21 24.31 -2.46 26.06
CA ALA A 21 23.65 -3.68 25.64
C ALA A 21 22.95 -4.26 26.86
N ASP A 22 21.65 -4.53 26.73
CA ASP A 22 20.86 -5.15 27.80
C ASP A 22 21.56 -6.42 28.31
N SER A 23 21.56 -6.60 29.63
CA SER A 23 22.08 -7.82 30.24
C SER A 23 21.23 -9.03 29.87
N PRO A 24 21.78 -10.27 29.92
CA PRO A 24 20.99 -11.47 29.65
C PRO A 24 19.71 -11.59 30.48
N ALA A 25 19.71 -11.09 31.73
CA ALA A 25 18.53 -11.09 32.58
C ALA A 25 17.45 -10.12 32.08
N GLU A 26 17.85 -8.92 31.69
CA GLU A 26 16.95 -7.91 31.09
C GLU A 26 16.37 -8.41 29.76
N LEU A 27 17.16 -9.08 28.93
CA LEU A 27 16.67 -9.70 27.69
C LEU A 27 15.63 -10.81 27.94
N LEU A 28 15.83 -11.65 28.96
CA LEU A 28 14.86 -12.68 29.35
C LEU A 28 13.55 -12.07 29.88
N GLU A 29 13.64 -11.02 30.68
CA GLU A 29 12.47 -10.29 31.19
C GLU A 29 11.71 -9.61 30.03
N ARG A 30 12.43 -8.94 29.13
CA ARG A 30 11.86 -8.30 27.94
C ARG A 30 11.13 -9.31 27.06
N LEU A 31 11.72 -10.47 26.80
CA LEU A 31 11.10 -11.55 26.04
C LEU A 31 9.78 -12.03 26.67
N GLY A 32 9.72 -12.13 28.00
CA GLY A 32 8.48 -12.46 28.72
C GLY A 32 7.35 -11.44 28.46
N LYS A 33 7.68 -10.14 28.55
CA LYS A 33 6.72 -9.05 28.29
C LYS A 33 6.27 -9.01 26.82
N GLU A 34 7.20 -9.21 25.89
CA GLU A 34 6.91 -9.25 24.45
C GLU A 34 5.88 -10.33 24.11
N LEU A 35 6.03 -11.53 24.67
CA LEU A 35 5.09 -12.63 24.44
C LEU A 35 3.73 -12.39 25.10
N GLN A 36 3.74 -11.81 26.31
CA GLN A 36 2.53 -11.49 27.04
C GLN A 36 1.66 -10.49 26.30
N TRP A 37 2.28 -9.45 25.72
CA TRP A 37 1.55 -8.37 25.06
C TRP A 37 1.33 -8.57 23.56
N ALA A 38 1.93 -9.62 22.98
CA ALA A 38 1.73 -9.96 21.58
C ALA A 38 0.30 -10.37 21.25
N TRP A 39 -0.47 -10.86 22.22
CA TRP A 39 -1.82 -11.38 21.99
C TRP A 39 -2.88 -10.62 22.80
N THR A 40 -4.02 -10.38 22.19
CA THR A 40 -5.24 -9.91 22.87
C THR A 40 -6.41 -10.79 22.46
N LYS A 41 -7.43 -10.92 23.32
CA LYS A 41 -8.68 -11.58 22.94
C LYS A 41 -9.62 -10.59 22.31
N ASP A 42 -10.16 -10.93 21.15
CA ASP A 42 -11.30 -10.24 20.58
C ASP A 42 -12.50 -10.40 21.52
N HIS A 43 -13.16 -9.29 21.84
CA HIS A 43 -14.26 -9.29 22.81
C HIS A 43 -15.48 -10.06 22.30
N ASP A 44 -15.74 -10.00 20.99
CA ASP A 44 -16.98 -10.51 20.41
C ASP A 44 -16.89 -11.98 20.03
N THR A 45 -15.71 -12.43 19.60
CA THR A 45 -15.49 -13.80 19.13
C THR A 45 -14.68 -14.65 20.10
N GLY A 46 -13.93 -14.02 21.01
CA GLY A 46 -13.00 -14.70 21.92
C GLY A 46 -11.72 -15.21 21.25
N ASP A 47 -11.54 -14.98 19.95
CA ASP A 47 -10.35 -15.35 19.21
C ASP A 47 -9.14 -14.51 19.64
N TRP A 48 -7.95 -15.10 19.49
CA TRP A 48 -6.70 -14.40 19.78
C TRP A 48 -6.26 -13.57 18.57
N LEU A 49 -6.15 -12.26 18.78
CA LEU A 49 -5.61 -11.30 17.82
C LEU A 49 -4.17 -10.96 18.18
N VAL A 50 -3.32 -10.87 17.17
CA VAL A 50 -1.97 -10.33 17.37
C VAL A 50 -2.06 -8.80 17.50
N SER A 51 -1.43 -8.25 18.54
CA SER A 51 -1.48 -6.83 18.84
C SER A 51 -0.66 -6.01 17.84
N ASN A 52 -1.21 -4.90 17.37
CA ASN A 52 -0.61 -4.03 16.34
C ASN A 52 0.76 -3.46 16.68
N THR A 53 1.12 -3.38 17.97
CA THR A 53 2.45 -2.93 18.40
C THR A 53 3.50 -4.04 18.40
N TRP A 54 3.08 -5.29 18.28
CA TRP A 54 3.92 -6.47 18.51
C TRP A 54 4.04 -7.38 17.30
N HIS A 55 3.31 -7.08 16.22
CA HIS A 55 3.66 -7.52 14.88
C HIS A 55 4.19 -6.35 14.06
N LYS A 56 5.19 -6.61 13.23
CA LYS A 56 5.73 -5.63 12.27
C LYS A 56 5.39 -6.02 10.83
N GLY A 57 4.25 -6.69 10.64
CA GLY A 57 3.81 -7.23 9.36
C GLY A 57 4.80 -8.23 8.76
N LEU A 58 5.67 -7.75 7.87
CA LEU A 58 6.69 -8.56 7.18
C LEU A 58 8.08 -8.50 7.84
N GLU A 59 8.27 -7.71 8.89
CA GLU A 59 9.53 -7.73 9.65
C GLU A 59 9.48 -8.77 10.78
N PRO A 60 10.65 -9.25 11.27
CA PRO A 60 10.70 -10.15 12.42
C PRO A 60 9.95 -9.57 13.63
N ALA A 61 9.27 -10.44 14.38
CA ALA A 61 8.60 -10.03 15.60
C ALA A 61 9.66 -9.58 16.64
N PRO A 62 9.32 -8.63 17.54
CA PRO A 62 10.24 -8.21 18.61
C PRO A 62 10.83 -9.39 19.40
N CYS A 63 10.00 -10.40 19.69
CA CYS A 63 10.46 -11.58 20.42
C CYS A 63 11.47 -12.45 19.66
N THR A 64 11.40 -12.49 18.32
CA THR A 64 12.42 -13.15 17.48
C THR A 64 13.73 -12.40 17.51
N VAL A 65 13.69 -11.06 17.50
CA VAL A 65 14.88 -10.22 17.64
C VAL A 65 15.53 -10.47 19.00
N THR A 66 14.76 -10.43 20.09
CA THR A 66 15.24 -10.73 21.45
C THR A 66 15.80 -12.14 21.58
N LEU A 67 15.18 -13.16 20.96
CA LEU A 67 15.74 -14.52 20.90
C LEU A 67 17.09 -14.57 20.17
N GLY A 68 17.27 -13.76 19.12
CA GLY A 68 18.54 -13.60 18.42
C GLY A 68 19.63 -13.00 19.30
N GLU A 69 19.29 -11.97 20.08
CA GLU A 69 20.19 -11.32 21.03
C GLU A 69 20.59 -12.25 22.18
N LEU A 70 19.64 -12.99 22.76
CA LEU A 70 19.91 -14.02 23.78
C LEU A 70 20.86 -15.11 23.26
N ARG A 71 20.69 -15.53 22.00
CA ARG A 71 21.60 -16.49 21.36
C ARG A 71 23.00 -15.88 21.18
N ALA A 72 23.10 -14.63 20.74
CA ALA A 72 24.38 -13.94 20.61
C ALA A 72 25.10 -13.78 21.96
N ALA A 73 24.34 -13.56 23.03
CA ALA A 73 24.83 -13.53 24.42
C ALA A 73 25.13 -14.92 25.02
N ARG A 74 25.03 -16.00 24.23
CA ARG A 74 25.29 -17.39 24.64
C ARG A 74 24.39 -17.89 25.78
N VAL A 75 23.18 -17.35 25.90
CA VAL A 75 22.18 -17.87 26.85
C VAL A 75 21.75 -19.28 26.43
N PRO A 76 21.81 -20.29 27.33
CA PRO A 76 21.47 -21.66 26.97
C PRO A 76 19.97 -21.80 26.66
N ALA A 77 19.61 -22.70 25.74
CA ALA A 77 18.20 -22.96 25.40
C ALA A 77 17.35 -23.52 26.56
N THR A 78 18.01 -24.01 27.62
CA THR A 78 17.40 -24.46 28.87
C THR A 78 17.08 -23.31 29.83
N ALA A 79 17.56 -22.09 29.55
CA ALA A 79 17.15 -20.91 30.30
C ALA A 79 15.64 -20.72 30.17
N THR A 80 15.04 -20.13 31.20
CA THR A 80 13.60 -19.95 31.29
C THR A 80 13.23 -18.48 31.32
N ILE A 81 12.10 -18.15 30.72
CA ILE A 81 11.40 -16.89 30.95
C ILE A 81 10.19 -17.14 31.84
N VAL A 82 9.68 -16.08 32.47
CA VAL A 82 8.40 -16.10 33.17
C VAL A 82 7.38 -15.32 32.33
N VAL A 83 6.22 -15.92 32.11
CA VAL A 83 5.06 -15.27 31.49
C VAL A 83 3.99 -15.11 32.58
N ASP A 84 3.54 -13.89 32.82
CA ASP A 84 2.68 -13.57 33.97
C ASP A 84 1.18 -13.73 33.72
N GLN A 85 0.78 -13.93 32.46
CA GLN A 85 -0.60 -14.09 32.02
C GLN A 85 -0.73 -15.20 30.99
N ASP A 86 -1.91 -15.79 30.86
CA ASP A 86 -2.19 -16.72 29.77
C ASP A 86 -2.22 -15.97 28.44
N GLY A 87 -1.48 -16.48 27.46
CA GLY A 87 -1.54 -16.08 26.06
C GLY A 87 -2.14 -17.18 25.18
N ARG A 88 -2.11 -16.94 23.86
CA ARG A 88 -2.55 -17.93 22.87
C ARG A 88 -1.69 -19.20 22.92
N ASP A 89 -0.37 -19.02 22.87
CA ASP A 89 0.59 -20.12 22.67
C ASP A 89 1.27 -20.58 23.97
N LEU A 90 1.31 -19.72 24.99
CA LEU A 90 1.93 -20.02 26.28
C LEU A 90 0.95 -19.70 27.42
N ARG A 91 0.85 -20.61 28.39
CA ARG A 91 0.13 -20.37 29.65
C ARG A 91 0.99 -19.54 30.61
N LYS A 92 0.38 -18.95 31.63
CA LYS A 92 1.10 -18.35 32.74
C LYS A 92 2.09 -19.36 33.38
N GLY A 93 3.32 -18.94 33.61
CA GLY A 93 4.35 -19.74 34.28
C GLY A 93 5.76 -19.60 33.70
N SER A 94 6.65 -20.50 34.12
CA SER A 94 8.03 -20.55 33.64
C SER A 94 8.15 -21.45 32.42
N HIS A 95 8.77 -20.96 31.36
CA HIS A 95 8.92 -21.67 30.08
C HIS A 95 10.36 -21.65 29.61
N PRO A 96 10.92 -22.81 29.17
CA PRO A 96 12.24 -22.83 28.57
C PRO A 96 12.22 -22.15 27.20
N LEU A 97 13.35 -21.53 26.81
CA LEU A 97 13.48 -20.83 25.53
C LEU A 97 13.17 -21.73 24.30
N SER A 98 13.34 -23.05 24.42
CA SER A 98 12.95 -24.01 23.38
C SER A 98 11.45 -23.98 23.08
N THR A 99 10.60 -23.77 24.09
CA THR A 99 9.13 -23.70 23.95
C THR A 99 8.67 -22.31 23.53
N VAL A 100 9.48 -21.28 23.82
CA VAL A 100 9.21 -19.88 23.44
C VAL A 100 9.38 -19.64 21.95
N ARG A 101 10.35 -20.30 21.30
CA ARG A 101 10.60 -20.09 19.87
C ARG A 101 9.38 -20.37 18.99
N PRO A 102 8.67 -21.51 19.11
CA PRO A 102 7.42 -21.72 18.39
C PRO A 102 6.35 -20.64 18.63
N ALA A 103 6.29 -20.04 19.84
CA ALA A 103 5.35 -18.95 20.12
C ALA A 103 5.73 -17.67 19.35
N CYS A 104 7.02 -17.36 19.24
CA CYS A 104 7.49 -16.27 18.37
C CYS A 104 7.17 -16.51 16.90
N ASP A 105 7.41 -17.73 16.40
CA ASP A 105 7.07 -18.11 15.02
C ASP A 105 5.55 -17.94 14.77
N ALA A 106 4.71 -18.26 15.75
CA ALA A 106 3.26 -18.07 15.68
C ALA A 106 2.85 -16.58 15.64
N ILE A 107 3.52 -15.72 16.41
CA ILE A 107 3.32 -14.27 16.41
C ILE A 107 3.72 -13.67 15.06
N GLU A 108 4.89 -14.02 14.54
CA GLU A 108 5.36 -13.56 13.22
C GLU A 108 4.39 -13.95 12.12
N LYS A 109 3.97 -15.21 12.13
CA LYS A 109 3.00 -15.74 11.18
C LYS A 109 1.68 -14.99 11.24
N ALA A 110 1.15 -14.73 12.43
CA ALA A 110 -0.07 -13.94 12.58
C ALA A 110 0.14 -12.49 12.11
N GLY A 111 1.30 -11.89 12.36
CA GLY A 111 1.66 -10.57 11.85
C GLY A 111 1.64 -10.48 10.33
N MET A 112 2.20 -11.49 9.67
CA MET A 112 2.15 -11.59 8.20
C MET A 112 0.71 -11.72 7.70
N ILE A 113 -0.12 -12.52 8.37
CA ILE A 113 -1.54 -12.65 8.04
C ILE A 113 -2.25 -11.30 8.20
N VAL A 114 -2.06 -10.58 9.31
CA VAL A 114 -2.66 -9.25 9.51
C VAL A 114 -2.23 -8.27 8.42
N LYS A 115 -0.96 -8.29 8.00
CA LYS A 115 -0.48 -7.42 6.92
C LYS A 115 -1.15 -7.73 5.58
N PHE A 116 -1.41 -9.01 5.29
CA PHE A 116 -2.21 -9.41 4.14
C PHE A 116 -3.65 -8.94 4.28
N GLU A 117 -4.26 -9.11 5.46
CA GLU A 117 -5.64 -8.70 5.71
C GLU A 117 -5.89 -7.21 5.46
N GLU A 118 -4.93 -6.32 5.74
CA GLU A 118 -5.03 -4.89 5.40
C GLU A 118 -5.39 -4.68 3.93
N TRP A 119 -4.68 -5.36 3.01
CA TRP A 119 -4.95 -5.28 1.57
C TRP A 119 -6.26 -5.97 1.17
N VAL A 120 -6.62 -7.08 1.81
CA VAL A 120 -7.90 -7.75 1.54
C VAL A 120 -9.08 -6.87 1.97
N ILE A 121 -8.98 -6.20 3.12
CA ILE A 121 -10.02 -5.28 3.61
C ILE A 121 -10.14 -4.10 2.66
N GLU A 122 -9.01 -3.50 2.24
CA GLU A 122 -9.01 -2.41 1.25
C GLU A 122 -9.64 -2.86 -0.08
N ALA A 123 -9.31 -4.06 -0.56
CA ALA A 123 -9.92 -4.66 -1.74
C ALA A 123 -11.43 -4.88 -1.57
N ALA A 124 -11.87 -5.38 -0.42
CA ALA A 124 -13.29 -5.59 -0.12
C ALA A 124 -14.07 -4.26 -0.14
N GLN A 125 -13.51 -3.19 0.45
CA GLN A 125 -14.09 -1.84 0.44
C GLN A 125 -14.17 -1.26 -0.99
N ASN A 126 -13.21 -1.62 -1.85
CA ASN A 126 -13.15 -1.17 -3.24
C ASN A 126 -13.81 -2.12 -4.25
N SER A 127 -14.55 -3.14 -3.80
CA SER A 127 -15.09 -4.18 -4.68
C SER A 127 -16.04 -3.69 -5.78
N SER A 128 -16.64 -2.51 -5.62
CA SER A 128 -17.50 -1.86 -6.62
C SER A 128 -16.75 -0.91 -7.57
N THR A 129 -15.48 -0.60 -7.30
CA THR A 129 -14.67 0.32 -8.09
C THR A 129 -13.87 -0.43 -9.16
N SER A 130 -13.37 0.29 -10.17
CA SER A 130 -12.45 -0.26 -11.18
C SER A 130 -10.98 -0.16 -10.75
N SER A 131 -10.70 -0.14 -9.44
CA SER A 131 -9.36 0.06 -8.88
C SER A 131 -8.50 -1.21 -8.98
N ILE A 132 -8.10 -1.56 -10.21
CA ILE A 132 -7.29 -2.74 -10.54
C ILE A 132 -6.02 -2.84 -9.68
N GLN A 133 -5.34 -1.71 -9.43
CA GLN A 133 -4.10 -1.66 -8.66
C GLN A 133 -4.28 -2.15 -7.22
N VAL A 134 -5.42 -1.89 -6.57
CA VAL A 134 -5.70 -2.35 -5.21
C VAL A 134 -5.77 -3.87 -5.17
N PHE A 135 -6.47 -4.48 -6.13
CA PHE A 135 -6.60 -5.93 -6.21
C PHE A 135 -5.27 -6.62 -6.57
N GLU A 136 -4.45 -6.01 -7.43
CA GLU A 136 -3.12 -6.50 -7.77
C GLU A 136 -2.18 -6.48 -6.55
N ARG A 137 -2.19 -5.40 -5.77
CA ARG A 137 -1.42 -5.31 -4.51
C ARG A 137 -1.89 -6.32 -3.47
N CYS A 138 -3.20 -6.58 -3.38
CA CYS A 138 -3.69 -7.64 -2.51
C CYS A 138 -3.14 -9.02 -2.91
N LEU A 139 -3.14 -9.35 -4.20
CA LEU A 139 -2.60 -10.62 -4.69
C LEU A 139 -1.07 -10.70 -4.49
N GLU A 140 -0.35 -9.61 -4.70
CA GLU A 140 1.10 -9.53 -4.40
C GLU A 140 1.38 -9.78 -2.91
N SER A 141 0.55 -9.21 -2.03
CA SER A 141 0.64 -9.45 -0.59
C SER A 141 0.36 -10.91 -0.23
N TYR A 142 -0.64 -11.53 -0.85
CA TYR A 142 -0.93 -12.96 -0.71
C TYR A 142 0.27 -13.82 -1.10
N GLU A 143 0.85 -13.61 -2.28
CA GLU A 143 2.03 -14.36 -2.71
C GLU A 143 3.24 -14.15 -1.78
N THR A 144 3.40 -12.94 -1.26
CA THR A 144 4.49 -12.59 -0.34
C THR A 144 4.42 -13.38 0.95
N ILE A 145 3.23 -13.51 1.56
CA ILE A 145 3.08 -14.27 2.80
C ILE A 145 3.22 -15.78 2.56
N LEU A 146 2.79 -16.29 1.40
CA LEU A 146 3.00 -17.70 1.02
C LEU A 146 4.50 -18.04 0.93
N LYS A 147 5.28 -17.18 0.26
CA LYS A 147 6.74 -17.34 0.15
C LYS A 147 7.45 -17.31 1.50
N ARG A 148 6.82 -16.71 2.52
CA ARG A 148 7.33 -16.62 3.90
C ARG A 148 6.79 -17.71 4.83
N GLY A 149 6.09 -18.71 4.29
CA GLY A 149 5.68 -19.90 5.03
C GLY A 149 4.28 -19.84 5.63
N VAL A 150 3.50 -18.79 5.36
CA VAL A 150 2.04 -18.84 5.57
C VAL A 150 1.45 -19.82 4.56
N LYS A 151 0.59 -20.71 5.01
CA LYS A 151 -0.11 -21.69 4.18
C LYS A 151 -1.44 -21.10 3.70
N PRO A 152 -1.91 -21.46 2.50
CA PRO A 152 -3.23 -21.06 2.00
C PRO A 152 -4.37 -21.42 2.96
N THR A 153 -4.22 -22.53 3.69
CA THR A 153 -5.19 -23.05 4.67
C THR A 153 -5.13 -22.39 6.04
N ASP A 154 -4.12 -21.54 6.30
CA ASP A 154 -4.05 -20.86 7.59
C ASP A 154 -5.25 -19.97 7.81
N LYS A 155 -5.71 -19.92 9.06
CA LYS A 155 -6.91 -19.18 9.43
C LYS A 155 -6.57 -17.75 9.79
N VAL A 156 -7.43 -16.87 9.33
CA VAL A 156 -7.53 -15.51 9.84
C VAL A 156 -8.35 -15.53 11.13
N ALA A 157 -7.89 -14.78 12.14
CA ALA A 157 -8.60 -14.68 13.40
C ALA A 157 -9.96 -14.02 13.19
N ALA A 158 -11.01 -14.65 13.73
CA ALA A 158 -12.35 -14.15 13.61
C ALA A 158 -12.49 -12.83 14.37
N ARG A 159 -13.16 -11.85 13.76
CA ARG A 159 -13.52 -10.59 14.44
C ARG A 159 -14.63 -9.88 13.69
N LYS A 160 -15.35 -8.99 14.38
CA LYS A 160 -16.29 -8.08 13.71
C LYS A 160 -15.52 -6.92 13.11
N LEU A 161 -15.79 -6.60 11.84
CA LEU A 161 -15.23 -5.45 11.15
C LEU A 161 -16.31 -4.68 10.41
N TYR A 162 -16.08 -3.39 10.20
CA TYR A 162 -16.90 -2.56 9.33
C TYR A 162 -16.21 -2.44 7.96
N ILE A 163 -16.85 -2.97 6.91
CA ILE A 163 -16.42 -2.82 5.52
C ILE A 163 -17.38 -1.86 4.84
N GLY A 164 -16.93 -0.63 4.63
CA GLY A 164 -17.82 0.48 4.30
C GLY A 164 -18.77 0.73 5.47
N ASN A 165 -20.08 0.61 5.22
CA ASN A 165 -21.12 0.83 6.23
C ASN A 165 -21.71 -0.48 6.78
N ASN A 166 -21.15 -1.63 6.41
CA ASN A 166 -21.70 -2.94 6.80
C ASN A 166 -20.80 -3.61 7.83
N GLU A 167 -21.39 -4.01 8.96
CA GLU A 167 -20.76 -4.92 9.90
C GLU A 167 -20.69 -6.32 9.28
N VAL A 168 -19.50 -6.92 9.28
CA VAL A 168 -19.26 -8.27 8.78
C VAL A 168 -18.51 -9.08 9.83
N LEU A 169 -18.87 -10.35 9.95
CA LEU A 169 -18.03 -11.32 10.64
C LEU A 169 -16.86 -11.68 9.71
N TRP A 170 -15.69 -11.13 10.00
CA TRP A 170 -14.48 -11.39 9.24
C TRP A 170 -13.85 -12.70 9.73
N SER A 171 -13.77 -13.69 8.86
CA SER A 171 -13.14 -14.99 9.15
C SER A 171 -12.90 -15.75 7.84
N GLY A 172 -12.12 -16.83 7.91
CA GLY A 172 -11.84 -17.70 6.77
C GLY A 172 -10.38 -18.14 6.74
N THR A 173 -9.98 -18.80 5.67
CA THR A 173 -8.58 -19.04 5.34
C THR A 173 -7.99 -17.87 4.55
N VAL A 174 -6.66 -17.79 4.53
CA VAL A 174 -5.93 -16.86 3.66
C VAL A 174 -6.36 -17.02 2.19
N GLU A 175 -6.50 -18.26 1.71
CA GLU A 175 -6.92 -18.55 0.34
C GLU A 175 -8.35 -18.13 0.03
N GLU A 176 -9.29 -18.40 0.95
CA GLU A 176 -10.70 -18.03 0.80
C GLU A 176 -10.85 -16.51 0.66
N LEU A 177 -10.16 -15.75 1.51
CA LEU A 177 -10.17 -14.30 1.48
C LEU A 177 -9.50 -13.73 0.22
N SER A 178 -8.32 -14.23 -0.16
CA SER A 178 -7.61 -13.84 -1.38
C SER A 178 -8.46 -14.09 -2.63
N THR A 179 -9.07 -15.27 -2.72
CA THR A 179 -9.93 -15.64 -3.85
C THR A 179 -11.15 -14.72 -3.95
N LYS A 180 -11.86 -14.55 -2.83
CA LYS A 180 -13.13 -13.81 -2.80
C LYS A 180 -12.93 -12.32 -3.04
N HIS A 181 -12.01 -11.69 -2.33
CA HIS A 181 -11.90 -10.24 -2.28
C HIS A 181 -10.83 -9.67 -3.22
N CYS A 182 -9.88 -10.50 -3.68
CA CYS A 182 -8.77 -10.02 -4.50
C CYS A 182 -8.82 -10.60 -5.92
N ALA A 183 -8.74 -11.92 -6.08
CA ALA A 183 -8.72 -12.55 -7.41
C ALA A 183 -10.04 -12.33 -8.19
N ASN A 184 -11.18 -12.63 -7.57
CA ASN A 184 -12.48 -12.45 -8.22
C ASN A 184 -12.79 -10.96 -8.48
N ALA A 185 -12.44 -10.09 -7.53
CA ALA A 185 -12.62 -8.64 -7.70
C ALA A 185 -11.74 -8.09 -8.83
N LEU A 186 -10.48 -8.53 -8.95
CA LEU A 186 -9.60 -8.18 -10.07
C LEU A 186 -10.18 -8.62 -11.41
N LYS A 187 -10.65 -9.88 -11.50
CA LYS A 187 -11.30 -10.40 -12.70
C LYS A 187 -12.50 -9.55 -13.10
N ASN A 188 -13.35 -9.21 -12.14
CA ASN A 188 -14.53 -8.37 -12.37
C ASN A 188 -14.14 -6.95 -12.79
N ALA A 189 -13.16 -6.33 -12.14
CA ALA A 189 -12.68 -4.99 -12.47
C ALA A 189 -12.09 -4.94 -13.88
N LYS A 190 -11.26 -5.93 -14.27
CA LYS A 190 -10.72 -6.07 -15.62
C LYS A 190 -11.82 -6.27 -16.66
N ALA A 191 -12.85 -7.07 -16.37
CA ALA A 191 -13.98 -7.26 -17.27
C ALA A 191 -14.80 -5.97 -17.45
N GLN A 192 -15.05 -5.22 -16.37
CA GLN A 192 -15.75 -3.93 -16.43
C GLN A 192 -14.94 -2.88 -17.20
N LEU A 193 -13.62 -2.83 -16.99
CA LEU A 193 -12.74 -1.97 -17.76
C LEU A 193 -12.81 -2.31 -19.25
N ALA A 194 -12.61 -3.58 -19.62
CA ALA A 194 -12.68 -4.01 -21.01
C ALA A 194 -14.04 -3.65 -21.67
N LYS A 195 -15.15 -3.82 -20.94
CA LYS A 195 -16.48 -3.43 -21.43
C LYS A 195 -16.59 -1.92 -21.66
N ARG A 196 -16.03 -1.10 -20.79
CA ARG A 196 -16.02 0.37 -20.89
C ARG A 196 -15.14 0.86 -22.03
N GLU A 197 -14.00 0.21 -22.26
CA GLU A 197 -13.06 0.57 -23.31
C GLU A 197 -13.49 0.07 -24.70
N ALA A 198 -14.28 -1.01 -24.79
CA ALA A 198 -14.65 -1.64 -26.06
C ALA A 198 -15.26 -0.66 -27.09
N PRO A 199 -16.19 0.24 -26.73
CA PRO A 199 -16.70 1.25 -27.66
C PRO A 199 -15.62 2.18 -28.23
N PHE A 200 -14.62 2.55 -27.43
CA PHE A 200 -13.50 3.39 -27.85
C PHE A 200 -12.55 2.63 -28.77
N ARG A 201 -12.20 1.39 -28.40
CA ARG A 201 -11.34 0.50 -29.21
C ARG A 201 -11.95 0.17 -30.58
N ALA A 202 -13.28 0.20 -30.70
CA ALA A 202 -13.96 -0.08 -31.97
C ALA A 202 -13.82 1.04 -33.02
N VAL A 203 -13.65 2.30 -32.60
CA VAL A 203 -13.69 3.46 -33.51
C VAL A 203 -12.47 4.35 -33.45
N LEU A 204 -11.73 4.36 -32.33
CA LEU A 204 -10.49 5.11 -32.18
C LEU A 204 -9.27 4.25 -32.48
N LYS A 205 -8.18 4.89 -32.90
CA LYS A 205 -6.91 4.26 -33.26
C LYS A 205 -5.76 5.14 -32.74
N ASN A 206 -4.54 4.60 -32.74
CA ASN A 206 -3.30 5.34 -32.47
C ASN A 206 -3.43 6.26 -31.24
N ASP A 207 -2.99 7.52 -31.35
CA ASP A 207 -2.89 8.44 -30.20
C ASP A 207 -4.26 8.81 -29.63
N LYS A 208 -5.31 8.96 -30.46
CA LYS A 208 -6.67 9.17 -29.94
C LYS A 208 -7.12 8.04 -29.03
N LEU A 209 -6.84 6.79 -29.41
CA LEU A 209 -7.19 5.66 -28.56
C LEU A 209 -6.39 5.70 -27.26
N GLN A 210 -5.07 5.90 -27.32
CA GLN A 210 -4.24 5.99 -26.11
C GLN A 210 -4.72 7.10 -25.17
N MET A 211 -5.05 8.27 -25.71
CA MET A 211 -5.57 9.39 -24.94
C MET A 211 -6.92 9.07 -24.30
N ALA A 212 -7.88 8.55 -25.07
CA ALA A 212 -9.20 8.18 -24.54
C ALA A 212 -9.11 7.13 -23.43
N LEU A 213 -8.16 6.19 -23.52
CA LEU A 213 -7.98 5.13 -22.53
C LEU A 213 -7.14 5.55 -21.32
N ARG A 214 -6.40 6.67 -21.37
CA ARG A 214 -5.48 7.12 -20.30
C ARG A 214 -6.13 7.16 -18.92
N PHE A 215 -7.41 7.53 -18.85
CA PHE A 215 -8.17 7.60 -17.62
C PHE A 215 -9.28 6.54 -17.59
N ASN A 216 -8.97 5.32 -18.04
CA ASN A 216 -9.90 4.19 -18.06
C ASN A 216 -11.20 4.53 -18.81
N ALA A 217 -11.11 5.24 -19.95
CA ALA A 217 -12.28 5.68 -20.72
C ALA A 217 -13.29 6.52 -19.91
N ALA A 218 -12.83 7.25 -18.88
CA ALA A 218 -13.64 8.15 -18.07
C ALA A 218 -13.37 9.64 -18.35
N ALA A 219 -12.35 9.97 -19.15
CA ALA A 219 -12.06 11.35 -19.50
C ALA A 219 -13.07 11.89 -20.52
N GLU A 220 -13.56 13.09 -20.26
CA GLU A 220 -14.31 13.87 -21.23
C GLU A 220 -13.36 14.81 -21.97
N TYR A 221 -13.48 14.90 -23.28
CA TYR A 221 -12.76 15.89 -24.07
C TYR A 221 -13.75 16.92 -24.58
N ALA A 222 -13.37 18.20 -24.49
CA ALA A 222 -14.09 19.25 -25.18
C ALA A 222 -13.85 19.13 -26.68
N LEU A 223 -14.92 19.26 -27.46
CA LEU A 223 -14.90 19.34 -28.91
C LEU A 223 -14.86 20.82 -29.36
N PRO A 224 -14.59 21.11 -30.65
CA PRO A 224 -14.69 22.47 -31.16
C PRO A 224 -16.04 23.10 -30.80
N GLY A 225 -16.00 24.26 -30.12
CA GLY A 225 -17.18 24.91 -29.53
C GLY A 225 -17.28 24.79 -28.00
N GLY A 226 -16.52 23.88 -27.39
CA GLY A 226 -16.36 23.73 -25.94
C GLY A 226 -17.26 22.68 -25.28
N ASP A 227 -18.14 22.02 -26.03
CA ASP A 227 -18.99 20.95 -25.49
C ASP A 227 -18.15 19.69 -25.22
N THR A 228 -18.24 19.15 -24.02
CA THR A 228 -17.54 17.91 -23.67
C THR A 228 -18.25 16.68 -24.23
N SER A 229 -17.49 15.65 -24.56
CA SER A 229 -18.04 14.38 -25.02
C SER A 229 -17.22 13.20 -24.54
N MET A 230 -17.95 12.14 -24.18
CA MET A 230 -17.42 10.79 -24.00
C MET A 230 -17.91 9.84 -25.11
N ASP A 231 -18.64 10.33 -26.12
CA ASP A 231 -19.15 9.50 -27.21
C ASP A 231 -17.98 9.13 -28.15
N PRO A 232 -17.59 7.84 -28.24
CA PRO A 232 -16.47 7.42 -29.06
C PRO A 232 -16.60 7.81 -30.52
N LYS A 233 -17.82 7.84 -31.07
CA LYS A 233 -18.06 8.20 -32.48
C LYS A 233 -17.83 9.68 -32.72
N LYS A 234 -18.29 10.55 -31.81
CA LYS A 234 -18.03 11.99 -31.89
C LYS A 234 -16.53 12.29 -31.75
N LEU A 235 -15.88 11.63 -30.81
CA LEU A 235 -14.43 11.72 -30.61
C LEU A 235 -13.64 11.24 -31.85
N ALA A 236 -14.07 10.15 -32.49
CA ALA A 236 -13.47 9.65 -33.72
C ALA A 236 -13.60 10.67 -34.87
N ALA A 237 -14.78 11.25 -35.07
CA ALA A 237 -15.05 12.20 -36.15
C ALA A 237 -14.31 13.56 -35.98
N ALA A 238 -14.06 13.99 -34.75
CA ALA A 238 -13.44 15.28 -34.49
C ALA A 238 -11.92 15.27 -34.78
N THR A 239 -11.42 16.16 -35.63
CA THR A 239 -9.97 16.30 -35.89
C THR A 239 -9.21 17.02 -34.78
N VAL A 240 -9.93 17.68 -33.87
CA VAL A 240 -9.37 18.45 -32.76
C VAL A 240 -10.08 18.11 -31.47
N TRP A 241 -9.32 17.81 -30.42
CA TRP A 241 -9.83 17.66 -29.06
C TRP A 241 -9.21 18.71 -28.15
N PHE A 242 -9.90 19.01 -27.05
CA PHE A 242 -9.43 19.91 -26.03
C PHE A 242 -9.53 19.30 -24.64
N ASP A 243 -8.60 19.69 -23.77
CA ASP A 243 -8.58 19.34 -22.35
C ASP A 243 -8.25 20.62 -21.56
N ALA A 244 -8.92 20.85 -20.45
CA ALA A 244 -8.72 22.00 -19.59
C ALA A 244 -8.26 21.51 -18.21
N VAL A 245 -7.00 21.77 -17.89
CA VAL A 245 -6.37 21.30 -16.65
C VAL A 245 -5.93 22.47 -15.79
N SER A 246 -5.85 22.25 -14.48
CA SER A 246 -5.20 23.19 -13.57
C SER A 246 -3.70 23.30 -13.87
N ALA A 247 -3.09 24.41 -13.46
CA ALA A 247 -1.63 24.53 -13.50
C ALA A 247 -0.93 23.37 -12.75
N PRO A 248 0.27 22.94 -13.18
CA PRO A 248 1.04 21.92 -12.48
C PRO A 248 1.18 22.24 -10.99
N SER A 249 1.11 21.23 -10.12
CA SER A 249 1.09 21.43 -8.66
C SER A 249 2.35 22.11 -8.10
N ASN A 250 3.46 22.06 -8.83
CA ASN A 250 4.72 22.72 -8.51
C ASN A 250 4.81 24.17 -9.03
N GLU A 251 3.73 24.73 -9.56
CA GLU A 251 3.63 26.11 -10.02
C GLU A 251 2.60 26.92 -9.19
N PRO A 252 2.62 28.27 -9.27
CA PRO A 252 1.54 29.08 -8.71
C PRO A 252 0.18 28.63 -9.25
N GLN A 253 -0.79 28.38 -8.38
CA GLN A 253 -2.10 27.86 -8.78
C GLN A 253 -3.08 28.96 -9.23
N ASN A 254 -2.78 30.21 -8.87
CA ASN A 254 -3.63 31.36 -9.13
C ASN A 254 -2.88 32.41 -9.94
N CYS A 255 -3.60 33.17 -10.75
CA CYS A 255 -3.04 34.28 -11.49
C CYS A 255 -2.67 35.42 -10.55
N ALA A 256 -1.49 36.01 -10.77
CA ALA A 256 -0.97 37.11 -9.95
C ALA A 256 -1.89 38.35 -9.94
N ASN A 257 -2.61 38.59 -11.04
CA ASN A 257 -3.31 39.85 -11.27
C ASN A 257 -4.70 39.91 -10.62
N ASN A 258 -5.34 38.78 -10.36
CA ASN A 258 -6.73 38.73 -9.88
C ASN A 258 -7.01 37.57 -8.91
N GLY A 259 -6.01 36.74 -8.59
CA GLY A 259 -6.18 35.58 -7.71
C GLY A 259 -7.05 34.46 -8.28
N ALA A 260 -7.50 34.56 -9.54
CA ALA A 260 -8.32 33.53 -10.16
C ALA A 260 -7.49 32.25 -10.45
N PRO A 261 -8.10 31.06 -10.43
CA PRO A 261 -7.40 29.81 -10.75
C PRO A 261 -6.74 29.85 -12.13
N ARG A 262 -5.51 29.36 -12.24
CA ARG A 262 -4.83 29.17 -13.53
C ARG A 262 -5.33 27.90 -14.20
N THR A 263 -5.92 28.05 -15.38
CA THR A 263 -6.40 26.94 -16.22
C THR A 263 -5.62 26.91 -17.53
N ILE A 264 -5.09 25.76 -17.90
CA ILE A 264 -4.40 25.54 -19.17
C ILE A 264 -5.31 24.74 -20.08
N VAL A 265 -5.68 25.32 -21.23
CA VAL A 265 -6.40 24.59 -22.28
C VAL A 265 -5.39 24.03 -23.27
N HIS A 266 -5.33 22.71 -23.34
CA HIS A 266 -4.61 21.96 -24.36
C HIS A 266 -5.51 21.73 -25.57
N ARG A 267 -4.96 21.92 -26.76
CA ARG A 267 -5.59 21.63 -28.05
C ARG A 267 -4.75 20.57 -28.75
N TYR A 268 -5.35 19.42 -28.99
CA TYR A 268 -4.75 18.27 -29.66
C TYR A 268 -5.33 18.16 -31.07
N THR A 269 -4.49 18.19 -32.09
CA THR A 269 -4.89 18.03 -33.49
C THR A 269 -4.42 16.69 -34.00
N PHE A 270 -5.33 15.94 -34.62
CA PHE A 270 -5.09 14.62 -35.14
C PHE A 270 -5.25 14.58 -36.66
N ASP A 271 -4.54 13.66 -37.30
CA ASP A 271 -4.77 13.32 -38.69
C ASP A 271 -5.92 12.30 -38.86
N ALA A 272 -6.18 11.91 -40.11
CA ALA A 272 -7.19 10.90 -40.45
C ALA A 272 -6.85 9.49 -39.94
N ALA A 273 -5.57 9.22 -39.63
CA ALA A 273 -5.12 7.98 -39.01
C ALA A 273 -5.24 8.01 -37.47
N HIS A 274 -5.77 9.10 -36.91
CA HIS A 274 -5.87 9.32 -35.46
C HIS A 274 -4.53 9.50 -34.75
N THR A 275 -3.48 9.84 -35.50
CA THR A 275 -2.17 10.18 -34.95
C THR A 275 -2.14 11.66 -34.58
N LEU A 276 -1.54 11.98 -33.43
CA LEU A 276 -1.40 13.33 -32.94
C LEU A 276 -0.35 14.07 -33.77
N VAL A 277 -0.77 15.08 -34.52
CA VAL A 277 0.12 15.86 -35.39
C VAL A 277 0.53 17.20 -34.79
N LYS A 278 -0.25 17.73 -33.84
CA LYS A 278 0.05 19.01 -33.20
C LYS A 278 -0.62 19.15 -31.83
N THR A 279 0.14 19.62 -30.85
CA THR A 279 -0.40 20.08 -29.57
C THR A 279 -0.08 21.54 -29.37
N THR A 280 -1.05 22.33 -28.90
CA THR A 280 -0.85 23.70 -28.46
C THR A 280 -1.51 23.91 -27.12
N SER A 281 -0.98 24.81 -26.30
CA SER A 281 -1.53 25.13 -24.98
C SER A 281 -1.74 26.62 -24.84
N LYS A 282 -2.80 27.02 -24.17
CA LYS A 282 -3.02 28.42 -23.79
C LYS A 282 -3.53 28.51 -22.36
N GLU A 283 -2.92 29.41 -21.61
CA GLU A 283 -3.29 29.68 -20.22
C GLU A 283 -4.40 30.73 -20.15
N TYR A 284 -5.28 30.55 -19.16
CA TYR A 284 -6.39 31.43 -18.82
C TYR A 284 -6.44 31.62 -17.31
N CYS A 285 -6.83 32.83 -16.90
CA CYS A 285 -7.15 33.15 -15.50
C CYS A 285 -8.65 32.99 -15.27
N GLY A 286 -9.04 31.97 -14.51
CA GLY A 286 -10.41 31.55 -14.29
C GLY A 286 -10.91 30.54 -15.31
N THR A 287 -12.23 30.48 -15.49
CA THR A 287 -12.88 29.57 -16.45
C THR A 287 -12.53 29.96 -17.89
N PRO A 288 -11.97 29.05 -18.71
CA PRO A 288 -11.68 29.36 -20.11
C PRO A 288 -12.95 29.76 -20.87
N PRO A 289 -12.92 30.85 -21.66
CA PRO A 289 -14.07 31.26 -22.45
C PRO A 289 -14.35 30.23 -23.56
N LYS A 290 -15.58 30.15 -24.06
CA LYS A 290 -15.92 29.24 -25.20
C LYS A 290 -15.00 29.41 -26.42
N GLY A 291 -14.51 30.63 -26.65
CA GLY A 291 -13.55 30.93 -27.72
C GLY A 291 -12.19 30.23 -27.57
N ALA A 292 -11.85 29.70 -26.40
CA ALA A 292 -10.65 28.90 -26.16
C ALA A 292 -10.68 27.55 -26.88
N TYR A 293 -11.88 27.07 -27.23
CA TYR A 293 -12.13 25.75 -27.83
C TYR A 293 -12.41 25.85 -29.33
N ARG A 294 -11.68 26.70 -30.05
CA ARG A 294 -11.81 26.89 -31.52
C ARG A 294 -10.59 26.34 -32.28
#